data_AF-A0A819UQ81-F1
#
_entry.id   AF-A0A819UQ81-F1
#
_cell.length_a   1.000
_cell.length_b   1.000
_cell.length_c   1.000
_cell.angle_alpha   90.00
_cell.angle_beta   90.00
_cell.angle_gamma   90.00
#
_symmetry.space_group_name_H-M   'P 1'
#
loop_
_entity.id
_entity.type
_entity.pdbx_description
1 polymer ?
#
loop_
_entity_poly.entity_id
_entity_poly.type
_entity_poly.pdbx_seq_one_letter_code
_entity_poly.pdbx_strand_id
1 'polypeptide(L)'
;MDTIVSGPTEHHHTPTPDLVPVLELKNKIKTRAAETEELPSTILHSVMRSFPLDAANQLPQSETLLRTIRRQRPAPSMTANNQLPDHLKQTDPFVPVLDVIKAFDLVADDFDDEADDFLGYFKKTWIGEPKKRGTGRKKLLFLIELWNVYDRTVVNLPRSNNSIEGWHNAFAKRVAIAHPSISKLTEKIRREQSKFEVDIAQIPQG
;
A
#
# COMPACT_ATOMS: atom_id res chain seq x y z
N MET A 1 33.93 -10.04 32.36
CA MET A 1 32.78 -10.30 31.47
C MET A 1 32.56 -9.02 30.69
N ASP A 2 33.20 -8.91 29.53
CA ASP A 2 33.15 -7.69 28.74
C ASP A 2 31.94 -7.74 27.82
N THR A 3 30.91 -6.98 28.19
CA THR A 3 29.71 -6.81 27.38
C THR A 3 30.05 -5.91 26.21
N ILE A 4 30.26 -6.49 25.03
CA ILE A 4 30.41 -5.74 23.78
C ILE A 4 29.03 -5.15 23.42
N VAL A 5 28.81 -3.91 23.83
CA VAL A 5 27.66 -3.10 23.39
C VAL A 5 28.04 -2.44 22.07
N SER A 6 27.56 -2.97 20.94
CA SER A 6 27.65 -2.22 19.68
C SER A 6 26.59 -1.13 19.69
N GLY A 7 26.97 0.10 20.04
CA GLY A 7 26.12 1.27 19.81
C GLY A 7 25.96 1.54 18.32
N PRO A 8 24.86 2.18 17.89
CA PRO A 8 24.77 2.73 16.54
C PRO A 8 25.92 3.72 16.37
N THR A 9 26.78 3.48 15.39
CA THR A 9 27.88 4.38 15.10
C THR A 9 27.30 5.68 14.55
N GLU A 10 27.61 6.82 15.18
CA GLU A 10 27.24 8.14 14.64
C GLU A 10 28.00 8.39 13.33
N HIS A 11 27.40 7.99 12.23
CA HIS A 11 27.89 8.31 10.90
C HIS A 11 27.34 9.68 10.49
N HIS A 12 28.12 10.72 10.74
CA HIS A 12 27.90 12.01 10.13
C HIS A 12 28.33 11.89 8.66
N HIS A 13 27.38 11.61 7.77
CA HIS A 13 27.63 11.74 6.34
C HIS A 13 27.89 13.21 6.03
N THR A 14 28.93 13.50 5.25
CA THR A 14 29.08 14.82 4.65
C THR A 14 27.80 15.16 3.86
N PRO A 15 27.30 16.40 3.95
CA PRO A 15 26.14 16.82 3.16
C PRO A 15 26.42 16.51 1.69
N THR A 16 25.61 15.64 1.10
CA THR A 16 25.75 15.25 -0.30
C THR A 16 24.93 16.23 -1.13
N PRO A 17 25.54 17.27 -1.73
CA PRO A 17 24.79 18.33 -2.44
C PRO A 17 23.94 17.76 -3.59
N ASP A 18 24.38 16.65 -4.18
CA ASP A 18 23.70 15.93 -5.26
C ASP A 18 22.33 15.35 -4.86
N LEU A 19 22.02 15.27 -3.56
CA LEU A 19 20.70 14.85 -3.08
C LEU A 19 19.69 16.00 -3.05
N VAL A 20 20.13 17.27 -3.07
CA VAL A 20 19.24 18.43 -3.04
C VAL A 20 18.31 18.45 -4.26
N PRO A 21 18.79 18.29 -5.51
CA PRO A 21 17.91 18.21 -6.68
C PRO A 21 16.92 17.05 -6.62
N VAL A 22 17.31 15.92 -6.03
CA VAL A 22 16.43 14.75 -5.88
C VAL A 22 15.29 15.03 -4.89
N LEU A 23 15.59 15.72 -3.79
CA LEU A 23 14.58 16.14 -2.81
C LEU A 23 13.61 17.16 -3.40
N GLU A 24 14.13 18.15 -4.13
CA GLU A 24 13.31 19.13 -4.86
C GLU A 24 12.41 18.47 -5.91
N LEU A 25 12.95 17.53 -6.69
CA LEU A 25 12.19 16.74 -7.65
C LEU A 25 11.07 15.97 -6.95
N LYS A 26 11.36 15.29 -5.83
CA LYS A 26 10.34 14.56 -5.07
C LYS A 26 9.25 15.50 -4.57
N ASN A 27 9.60 16.67 -4.06
CA ASN A 27 8.62 17.65 -3.58
C ASN A 27 7.76 18.19 -4.73
N LYS A 28 8.37 18.59 -5.85
CA LYS A 28 7.67 19.10 -7.04
C LYS A 28 6.69 18.09 -7.60
N ILE A 29 7.10 16.82 -7.67
CA ILE A 29 6.23 15.73 -8.11
C ILE A 29 5.07 15.53 -7.12
N LYS A 30 5.30 15.57 -5.81
CA LYS A 30 4.24 15.42 -4.80
C LYS A 30 3.23 16.57 -4.86
N THR A 31 3.70 17.81 -4.91
CA THR A 31 2.85 19.01 -5.00
C THR A 31 1.98 18.98 -6.26
N ARG A 32 2.61 18.77 -7.42
CA ARG A 32 1.88 18.71 -8.69
C ARG A 32 0.91 17.53 -8.75
N ALA A 33 1.25 16.40 -8.14
CA ALA A 33 0.34 15.26 -8.03
C ALA A 33 -0.89 15.54 -7.15
N ALA A 34 -0.77 16.41 -6.15
CA ALA A 34 -1.89 16.78 -5.28
C ALA A 34 -2.80 17.85 -5.92
N GLU A 35 -2.22 18.73 -6.74
CA GLU A 35 -2.91 19.90 -7.30
C GLU A 35 -3.46 19.70 -8.72
N THR A 36 -2.97 18.69 -9.47
CA THR A 36 -3.29 18.52 -10.90
C THR A 36 -3.85 17.13 -11.23
N GLU A 37 -4.72 17.06 -12.24
CA GLU A 37 -5.28 15.81 -12.78
C GLU A 37 -4.47 15.23 -13.96
N GLU A 38 -3.28 15.77 -14.26
CA GLU A 38 -2.41 15.30 -15.35
C GLU A 38 -2.11 13.79 -15.23
N LEU A 39 -1.69 13.08 -16.29
CA LEU A 39 -1.27 11.68 -16.13
C LEU A 39 0.04 11.57 -15.32
N PRO A 40 0.26 10.50 -14.51
CA PRO A 40 1.50 10.35 -13.75
C PRO A 40 2.76 10.35 -14.63
N SER A 41 2.68 9.75 -15.82
CA SER A 41 3.73 9.82 -16.82
C SER A 41 4.02 11.26 -17.24
N THR A 42 2.98 12.05 -17.56
CA THR A 42 3.13 13.47 -17.94
C THR A 42 3.84 14.29 -16.87
N ILE A 43 3.47 14.12 -15.60
CA ILE A 43 4.13 14.79 -14.47
C ILE A 43 5.61 14.36 -14.39
N LEU A 44 5.88 13.06 -14.44
CA LEU A 44 7.23 12.53 -14.34
C LEU A 44 8.12 13.05 -15.48
N HIS A 45 7.67 12.94 -16.73
CA HIS A 45 8.40 13.42 -17.90
C HIS A 45 8.65 14.93 -17.84
N SER A 46 7.66 15.71 -17.41
CA SER A 46 7.81 17.16 -17.26
C SER A 46 8.87 17.51 -16.22
N VAL A 47 8.87 16.86 -15.06
CA VAL A 47 9.84 17.15 -13.98
C VAL A 47 11.23 16.63 -14.32
N MET A 48 11.33 15.44 -14.92
CA MET A 48 12.61 14.87 -15.37
C MET A 48 13.30 15.74 -16.42
N ARG A 49 12.55 16.44 -17.27
CA ARG A 49 13.13 17.38 -18.25
C ARG A 49 13.90 18.53 -17.59
N SER A 50 13.49 18.91 -16.37
CA SER A 50 14.15 19.96 -15.58
C SER A 50 15.18 19.41 -14.59
N PHE A 51 15.45 18.11 -14.59
CA PHE A 51 16.37 17.49 -13.64
C PHE A 51 17.82 17.62 -14.13
N PRO A 52 18.77 18.04 -13.28
CA PRO A 52 20.14 18.27 -13.70
C PRO A 52 20.90 16.94 -13.89
N LEU A 53 21.73 16.86 -14.94
CA LEU A 53 22.41 15.62 -15.34
C LEU A 53 23.51 15.19 -14.35
N ASP A 54 24.13 16.14 -13.67
CA ASP A 54 25.19 15.92 -12.68
C ASP A 54 24.69 15.16 -11.43
N ALA A 55 23.41 15.30 -11.09
CA ALA A 55 22.74 14.57 -10.01
C ALA A 55 22.01 13.29 -10.46
N ALA A 56 22.17 12.87 -11.73
CA ALA A 56 21.43 11.73 -12.30
C ALA A 56 21.76 10.39 -11.61
N ASN A 57 22.97 10.24 -11.07
CA ASN A 57 23.40 9.06 -10.32
C ASN A 57 22.59 8.83 -9.02
N GLN A 58 22.02 9.88 -8.44
CA GLN A 58 21.18 9.81 -7.23
C GLN A 58 19.68 9.66 -7.54
N LEU A 59 19.30 9.64 -8.83
CA LEU A 59 17.90 9.60 -9.22
C LEU A 59 17.29 8.21 -8.92
N PRO A 60 16.16 8.15 -8.20
CA PRO A 60 15.42 6.89 -8.01
C PRO A 60 14.89 6.36 -9.35
N GLN A 61 14.62 5.05 -9.40
CA GLN A 61 13.98 4.44 -10.58
C GLN A 61 12.65 5.13 -10.89
N SER A 62 12.35 5.28 -12.19
CA SER A 62 11.12 5.89 -12.71
C SER A 62 9.86 5.28 -12.09
N GLU A 63 9.81 3.97 -11.93
CA GLU A 63 8.67 3.27 -11.31
C GLU A 63 8.47 3.66 -9.84
N THR A 64 9.55 3.89 -9.09
CA THR A 64 9.48 4.38 -7.71
C THR A 64 8.91 5.79 -7.66
N LEU A 65 9.27 6.64 -8.62
CA LEU A 65 8.74 7.99 -8.75
C LEU A 65 7.26 7.95 -9.14
N LEU A 66 6.87 7.17 -10.15
CA LEU A 66 5.47 6.95 -10.56
C LEU A 66 4.59 6.47 -9.41
N ARG A 67 5.07 5.50 -8.62
CA ARG A 67 4.38 5.03 -7.43
C ARG A 67 4.18 6.14 -6.39
N THR A 68 5.17 7.02 -6.25
CA THR A 68 5.06 8.20 -5.38
C THR A 68 3.98 9.16 -5.88
N ILE A 69 3.91 9.43 -7.19
CA ILE A 69 2.87 10.28 -7.80
C ILE A 69 1.48 9.72 -7.52
N ARG A 70 1.28 8.43 -7.81
CA ARG A 70 0.00 7.73 -7.62
C ARG A 70 -0.47 7.75 -6.17
N ARG A 71 0.46 7.74 -5.21
CA ARG A 71 0.15 7.76 -3.77
C ARG A 71 -0.28 9.14 -3.25
N GLN A 72 0.21 10.22 -3.86
CA GLN A 72 -0.12 11.58 -3.42
C GLN A 72 -1.44 12.09 -3.95
N ARG A 73 -2.01 11.43 -4.96
CA ARG A 73 -3.33 11.78 -5.46
C ARG A 73 -4.39 11.38 -4.44
N PRO A 74 -5.34 12.28 -4.15
CA PRO A 74 -6.53 11.89 -3.40
C PRO A 74 -7.28 10.77 -4.14
N ALA A 75 -8.00 9.93 -3.41
CA ALA A 75 -8.92 9.01 -4.03
C ALA A 75 -9.90 9.83 -4.91
N PRO A 76 -10.19 9.38 -6.14
CA PRO A 76 -11.15 10.07 -7.00
C PRO A 76 -12.45 10.33 -6.25
N SER A 77 -12.93 11.57 -6.27
CA SER A 77 -14.23 11.92 -5.69
C SER A 77 -15.32 11.12 -6.39
N MET A 78 -16.34 10.71 -5.62
CA MET A 78 -17.56 10.13 -6.22
C MET A 78 -18.07 11.05 -7.33
N THR A 79 -18.51 10.46 -8.44
CA THR A 79 -19.23 11.22 -9.47
C THR A 79 -20.49 11.86 -8.86
N ALA A 80 -21.08 12.86 -9.52
CA ALA A 80 -22.27 13.58 -9.06
C ALA A 80 -23.46 12.67 -8.67
N ASN A 81 -23.45 11.41 -9.10
CA ASN A 81 -24.47 10.39 -8.81
C ASN A 81 -24.05 9.42 -7.69
N ASN A 82 -23.05 9.76 -6.87
CA ASN A 82 -22.52 8.90 -5.81
C ASN A 82 -21.91 7.57 -6.32
N GLN A 83 -21.47 7.51 -7.58
CA GLN A 83 -20.87 6.31 -8.18
C GLN A 83 -19.34 6.47 -8.29
N LEU A 84 -18.61 5.35 -8.10
CA LEU A 84 -17.18 5.29 -8.37
C LEU A 84 -16.89 5.57 -9.86
N PRO A 85 -15.80 6.30 -10.19
CA PRO A 85 -15.36 6.48 -11.57
C PRO A 85 -15.10 5.15 -12.29
N ASP A 86 -15.36 5.11 -13.59
CA ASP A 86 -15.34 3.87 -14.39
C ASP A 86 -14.01 3.10 -14.31
N HIS A 87 -12.88 3.79 -14.19
CA HIS A 87 -11.55 3.16 -14.07
C HIS A 87 -11.29 2.52 -12.69
N LEU A 88 -12.09 2.83 -11.67
CA LEU A 88 -12.05 2.19 -10.34
C LEU A 88 -13.08 1.05 -10.20
N LYS A 89 -14.01 0.94 -11.14
CA LYS A 89 -14.96 -0.19 -11.22
C LYS A 89 -14.28 -1.53 -11.52
N GLN A 90 -12.99 -1.52 -11.86
CA GLN A 90 -12.22 -2.72 -12.21
C GLN A 90 -11.73 -3.54 -11.01
N THR A 91 -12.04 -3.16 -9.77
CA THR A 91 -11.55 -3.90 -8.59
C THR A 91 -12.60 -3.94 -7.48
N ASP A 92 -13.03 -5.15 -7.13
CA ASP A 92 -14.05 -5.47 -6.11
C ASP A 92 -13.92 -4.78 -4.73
N PRO A 93 -12.72 -4.56 -4.15
CA PRO A 93 -12.66 -4.05 -2.78
C PRO A 93 -13.00 -2.56 -2.67
N PHE A 94 -13.24 -1.87 -3.79
CA PHE A 94 -13.60 -0.45 -3.84
C PHE A 94 -15.08 -0.20 -4.10
N VAL A 95 -15.93 -1.23 -4.09
CA VAL A 95 -17.38 -1.08 -4.25
C VAL A 95 -18.03 -1.08 -2.86
N PRO A 96 -19.14 -0.34 -2.62
CA PRO A 96 -19.90 -0.47 -1.38
C PRO A 96 -20.19 -1.93 -1.06
N VAL A 97 -20.05 -2.35 0.21
CA VAL A 97 -20.19 -3.76 0.63
C VAL A 97 -21.46 -4.42 0.09
N LEU A 98 -22.58 -3.68 0.05
CA LEU A 98 -23.87 -4.16 -0.44
C LEU A 98 -23.89 -4.43 -1.94
N ASP A 99 -23.03 -3.77 -2.70
CA ASP A 99 -22.98 -3.82 -4.16
C ASP A 99 -21.88 -4.74 -4.69
N VAL A 100 -20.92 -5.16 -3.85
CA VAL A 100 -19.78 -6.02 -4.21
C VAL A 100 -20.21 -7.26 -4.99
N ILE A 101 -21.25 -7.94 -4.52
CA ILE A 101 -21.73 -9.17 -5.15
C ILE A 101 -22.24 -8.92 -6.57
N LYS A 102 -22.98 -7.82 -6.76
CA LYS A 102 -23.53 -7.43 -8.05
C LYS A 102 -22.43 -6.98 -9.00
N ALA A 103 -21.46 -6.23 -8.50
CA ALA A 103 -20.30 -5.80 -9.27
C ALA A 103 -19.48 -7.01 -9.75
N PHE A 104 -19.22 -7.96 -8.86
CA PHE A 104 -18.52 -9.20 -9.22
C PHE A 104 -19.28 -9.99 -10.28
N ASP A 105 -20.60 -10.19 -10.13
CA ASP A 105 -21.38 -10.94 -11.12
C ASP A 105 -21.32 -10.26 -12.51
N LEU A 106 -21.38 -8.93 -12.59
CA LEU A 106 -21.24 -8.18 -13.85
C LEU A 106 -19.85 -8.35 -14.50
N VAL A 107 -18.79 -8.28 -13.70
CA VAL A 107 -17.42 -8.40 -14.21
C VAL A 107 -17.11 -9.85 -14.59
N ALA A 108 -17.66 -10.83 -13.85
CA ALA A 108 -17.48 -12.25 -14.13
C ALA A 108 -18.07 -12.67 -15.48
N ASP A 109 -19.15 -12.02 -15.92
CA ASP A 109 -19.79 -12.29 -17.22
C ASP A 109 -18.93 -11.85 -18.43
N ASP A 110 -17.95 -10.96 -18.21
CA ASP A 110 -17.04 -10.48 -19.27
C ASP A 110 -15.80 -11.39 -19.47
N PHE A 111 -15.61 -12.40 -18.63
CA PHE A 111 -14.48 -13.33 -18.72
C PHE A 111 -14.82 -14.54 -19.60
N ASP A 112 -13.83 -15.01 -20.36
CA ASP A 112 -13.93 -16.25 -21.13
C ASP A 112 -13.88 -17.50 -20.23
N ASP A 113 -14.35 -18.63 -20.76
CA ASP A 113 -14.43 -19.94 -20.07
C ASP A 113 -13.07 -20.40 -19.47
N GLU A 114 -11.94 -19.92 -19.99
CA GLU A 114 -10.60 -20.20 -19.44
C GLU A 114 -10.44 -19.71 -17.99
N ALA A 115 -11.23 -18.72 -17.58
CA ALA A 115 -11.23 -18.16 -16.23
C ALA A 115 -12.15 -18.90 -15.25
N ASP A 116 -12.93 -19.90 -15.69
CA ASP A 116 -13.95 -20.56 -14.87
C ASP A 116 -13.40 -21.14 -13.57
N ASP A 117 -12.22 -21.77 -13.62
CA ASP A 117 -11.57 -22.33 -12.43
C ASP A 117 -11.20 -21.22 -11.42
N PHE A 118 -10.71 -20.09 -11.93
CA PHE A 118 -10.36 -18.93 -11.11
C PHE A 118 -11.62 -18.27 -10.53
N LEU A 119 -12.64 -18.03 -11.35
CA LEU A 119 -13.91 -17.45 -10.93
C LEU A 119 -14.63 -18.37 -9.94
N GLY A 120 -14.58 -19.68 -10.12
CA GLY A 120 -15.12 -20.68 -9.20
C GLY A 120 -14.41 -20.63 -7.85
N TYR A 121 -13.08 -20.60 -7.84
CA TYR A 121 -12.30 -20.39 -6.62
C TYR A 121 -12.66 -19.08 -5.91
N PHE A 122 -12.75 -17.97 -6.66
CA PHE A 122 -13.02 -16.65 -6.12
C PHE A 122 -14.44 -16.55 -5.55
N LYS A 123 -15.45 -17.06 -6.29
CA LYS A 123 -16.85 -17.19 -5.84
C LYS A 123 -16.92 -17.96 -4.53
N LYS A 124 -16.23 -19.09 -4.42
CA LYS A 124 -16.25 -19.92 -3.21
C LYS A 124 -15.58 -19.25 -2.01
N THR A 125 -14.50 -18.52 -2.24
CA THR A 125 -13.63 -17.99 -1.18
C THR A 125 -14.11 -16.64 -0.65
N TRP A 126 -14.50 -15.73 -1.55
CA TRP A 126 -14.64 -14.30 -1.24
C TRP A 126 -16.03 -13.72 -1.48
N ILE A 127 -16.86 -14.30 -2.36
CA ILE A 127 -18.16 -13.72 -2.78
C ILE A 127 -19.37 -14.53 -2.26
N GLY A 128 -19.25 -15.85 -2.23
CA GLY A 128 -20.33 -16.79 -1.94
C GLY A 128 -21.09 -17.24 -3.20
N GLU A 129 -21.18 -18.55 -3.39
CA GLU A 129 -21.95 -19.13 -4.51
C GLU A 129 -23.47 -19.09 -4.23
N PRO A 130 -24.32 -18.88 -5.24
CA PRO A 130 -25.77 -19.07 -5.10
C PRO A 130 -26.10 -20.48 -4.58
N LYS A 131 -27.07 -20.60 -3.68
CA LYS A 131 -27.55 -21.92 -3.25
C LYS A 131 -28.30 -22.59 -4.41
N LYS A 132 -28.02 -23.88 -4.64
CA LYS A 132 -28.74 -24.69 -5.65
C LYS A 132 -30.23 -24.85 -5.36
N ARG A 133 -30.65 -24.70 -4.09
CA ARG A 133 -32.04 -24.75 -3.63
C ARG A 133 -32.25 -23.72 -2.51
N GLY A 134 -33.36 -22.99 -2.56
CA GLY A 134 -33.72 -21.93 -1.61
C GLY A 134 -33.13 -20.56 -1.95
N THR A 135 -33.45 -19.56 -1.14
CA THR A 135 -32.97 -18.19 -1.30
C THR A 135 -31.62 -17.97 -0.62
N GLY A 136 -30.75 -17.19 -1.26
CA GLY A 136 -29.46 -16.74 -0.70
C GLY A 136 -28.22 -17.46 -1.22
N ARG A 137 -27.06 -17.08 -0.68
CA ARG A 137 -25.73 -17.58 -1.06
C ARG A 137 -25.17 -18.54 0.00
N LYS A 138 -24.22 -19.40 -0.40
CA LYS A 138 -23.44 -20.25 0.50
C LYS A 138 -22.58 -19.38 1.42
N LYS A 139 -22.24 -19.95 2.59
CA LYS A 139 -21.36 -19.28 3.56
C LYS A 139 -20.00 -19.02 2.92
N LEU A 140 -19.54 -17.77 3.01
CA LEU A 140 -18.24 -17.33 2.54
C LEU A 140 -17.15 -17.85 3.49
N LEU A 141 -15.95 -18.13 2.95
CA LEU A 141 -14.79 -18.43 3.80
C LEU A 141 -14.30 -17.17 4.52
N PHE A 142 -14.38 -16.02 3.85
CA PHE A 142 -14.05 -14.72 4.39
C PHE A 142 -15.18 -13.74 4.13
N LEU A 143 -15.57 -13.00 5.18
CA LEU A 143 -16.63 -11.99 5.11
C LEU A 143 -16.19 -10.78 4.27
N ILE A 144 -17.11 -10.20 3.50
CA ILE A 144 -16.83 -9.06 2.60
C ILE A 144 -16.33 -7.86 3.40
N GLU A 145 -16.93 -7.63 4.57
CA GLU A 145 -16.58 -6.54 5.48
C GLU A 145 -15.12 -6.61 5.97
N LEU A 146 -14.48 -7.78 5.92
CA LEU A 146 -13.11 -7.97 6.38
C LEU A 146 -12.07 -7.47 5.36
N TRP A 147 -12.34 -7.63 4.08
CA TRP A 147 -11.39 -7.34 3.00
C TRP A 147 -11.78 -6.11 2.15
N ASN A 148 -13.03 -5.65 2.26
CA ASN A 148 -13.48 -4.44 1.59
C ASN A 148 -12.74 -3.19 2.12
N VAL A 149 -12.36 -2.29 1.22
CA VAL A 149 -11.65 -1.04 1.54
C VAL A 149 -12.39 0.19 1.04
N TYR A 150 -13.69 0.07 0.70
CA TYR A 150 -14.49 1.17 0.17
C TYR A 150 -14.53 2.33 1.13
N ASP A 151 -14.96 2.12 2.38
CA ASP A 151 -15.08 3.18 3.38
C ASP A 151 -13.74 3.87 3.61
N ARG A 152 -12.65 3.10 3.72
CA ARG A 152 -11.28 3.63 3.83
C ARG A 152 -10.90 4.51 2.64
N THR A 153 -11.32 4.13 1.45
CA THR A 153 -11.05 4.87 0.22
C THR A 153 -11.84 6.17 0.20
N VAL A 154 -13.12 6.15 0.57
CA VAL A 154 -13.98 7.33 0.66
C VAL A 154 -13.42 8.35 1.66
N VAL A 155 -12.91 7.89 2.80
CA VAL A 155 -12.32 8.77 3.83
C VAL A 155 -10.82 9.05 3.64
N ASN A 156 -10.26 8.76 2.46
CA ASN A 156 -8.85 8.97 2.12
C ASN A 156 -7.84 8.34 3.11
N LEU A 157 -8.21 7.22 3.75
CA LEU A 157 -7.31 6.44 4.59
C LEU A 157 -6.39 5.56 3.74
N PRO A 158 -5.22 5.16 4.27
CA PRO A 158 -4.30 4.27 3.57
C PRO A 158 -4.98 2.97 3.10
N ARG A 159 -5.01 2.76 1.78
CA ARG A 159 -5.63 1.62 1.11
C ARG A 159 -4.81 0.33 1.22
N SER A 160 -3.48 0.47 1.32
CA SER A 160 -2.55 -0.66 1.39
C SER A 160 -2.03 -0.88 2.82
N ASN A 161 -1.89 -2.13 3.20
CA ASN A 161 -1.14 -2.60 4.36
C ASN A 161 0.40 -2.41 4.21
N ASN A 162 0.91 -1.65 3.23
CA ASN A 162 2.34 -1.50 2.96
C ASN A 162 3.18 -1.07 4.18
N SER A 163 2.62 -0.30 5.11
CA SER A 163 3.27 0.01 6.40
C SER A 163 3.42 -1.23 7.27
N ILE A 164 2.40 -2.07 7.33
CA ILE A 164 2.38 -3.35 8.04
C ILE A 164 3.31 -4.36 7.35
N GLU A 165 3.30 -4.46 6.02
CA GLU A 165 4.22 -5.31 5.26
C GLU A 165 5.68 -4.86 5.45
N GLY A 166 5.92 -3.55 5.41
CA GLY A 166 7.22 -2.96 5.72
C GLY A 166 7.68 -3.32 7.14
N TRP A 167 6.77 -3.21 8.12
CA TRP A 167 7.04 -3.60 9.49
C TRP A 167 7.31 -5.11 9.62
N HIS A 168 6.48 -5.98 9.02
CA HIS A 168 6.67 -7.43 9.02
C HIS A 168 8.00 -7.82 8.38
N ASN A 169 8.39 -7.20 7.26
CA ASN A 169 9.66 -7.47 6.60
C ASN A 169 10.85 -7.05 7.48
N ALA A 170 10.79 -5.86 8.07
CA ALA A 170 11.81 -5.39 9.01
C ALA A 170 11.89 -6.30 10.25
N PHE A 171 10.74 -6.69 10.80
CA PHE A 171 10.64 -7.57 11.96
C PHE A 171 11.20 -8.96 11.65
N ALA A 172 10.81 -9.57 10.53
CA ALA A 172 11.33 -10.87 10.10
C ALA A 172 12.86 -10.87 9.95
N LYS A 173 13.43 -9.79 9.38
CA LYS A 173 14.88 -9.59 9.31
C LYS A 173 15.54 -9.48 10.69
N ARG A 174 14.89 -8.85 11.67
CA ARG A 174 15.40 -8.70 13.05
C ARG A 174 15.25 -9.98 13.89
N VAL A 175 14.18 -10.73 13.67
CA VAL A 175 13.99 -12.06 14.27
C VAL A 175 15.05 -13.02 13.74
N ALA A 176 15.33 -12.98 12.43
CA ALA A 176 16.36 -13.77 11.73
C ALA A 176 16.27 -15.29 11.99
N ILE A 177 15.07 -15.78 12.28
CA ILE A 177 14.77 -17.19 12.56
C ILE A 177 13.49 -17.54 11.80
N ALA A 178 13.53 -18.58 10.96
CA ALA A 178 12.37 -18.99 10.15
C ALA A 178 11.21 -19.53 11.01
N HIS A 179 11.54 -20.30 12.06
CA HIS A 179 10.56 -20.94 12.96
C HIS A 179 10.97 -20.73 14.43
N PRO A 180 10.82 -19.52 14.99
CA PRO A 180 11.16 -19.27 16.38
C PRO A 180 10.19 -20.01 17.31
N SER A 181 10.71 -20.55 18.42
CA SER A 181 9.84 -21.00 19.51
C SER A 181 9.08 -19.81 20.10
N ILE A 182 7.92 -20.06 20.72
CA ILE A 182 7.09 -19.01 21.34
C ILE A 182 7.93 -18.13 22.26
N SER A 183 8.79 -18.72 23.10
CA SER A 183 9.66 -17.95 24.00
C SER A 183 10.62 -17.00 23.26
N LYS A 184 11.24 -17.47 22.17
CA LYS A 184 12.13 -16.64 21.34
C LYS A 184 11.37 -15.54 20.61
N LEU A 185 10.16 -15.84 20.13
CA LEU A 185 9.29 -14.86 19.49
C LEU A 185 8.88 -13.77 20.48
N THR A 186 8.41 -14.14 21.67
CA THR A 186 8.03 -13.21 22.73
C THR A 186 9.18 -12.29 23.13
N GLU A 187 10.40 -12.82 23.26
CA GLU A 187 11.59 -12.02 23.55
C GLU A 187 11.87 -10.99 22.45
N LYS A 188 11.76 -11.38 21.17
CA LYS A 188 11.96 -10.49 20.03
C LYS A 188 10.88 -9.41 19.96
N ILE A 189 9.61 -9.76 20.18
CA ILE A 189 8.50 -8.79 20.22
C ILE A 189 8.73 -7.77 21.34
N ARG A 190 9.12 -8.22 22.54
CA ARG A 190 9.36 -7.33 23.67
C ARG A 190 10.50 -6.34 23.39
N ARG A 191 11.58 -6.79 22.74
CA ARG A 191 12.71 -5.92 22.35
C ARG A 191 12.29 -4.86 21.34
N GLU A 192 11.48 -5.25 20.36
CA GLU A 192 10.94 -4.32 19.36
C GLU A 192 10.03 -3.26 19.97
N GLN A 193 9.13 -3.67 20.87
CA GLN A 193 8.28 -2.75 21.59
C GLN A 193 9.12 -1.76 22.41
N SER A 194 10.12 -2.25 23.16
CA SER A 194 10.99 -1.40 23.97
C SER A 194 11.72 -0.35 23.12
N LYS A 195 12.19 -0.73 21.93
CA LYS A 195 12.83 0.20 20.99
C LYS A 195 11.84 1.26 20.48
N PHE A 196 10.64 0.83 20.10
CA PHE A 196 9.60 1.72 19.60
C PHE A 196 9.15 2.76 20.65
N GLU A 197 9.04 2.36 21.91
CA GLU A 197 8.72 3.27 23.02
C GLU A 197 9.80 4.34 23.21
N VAL A 198 11.08 3.97 23.10
CA VAL A 198 12.19 4.93 23.13
C VAL A 198 12.13 5.89 21.95
N ASP A 199 11.92 5.37 20.74
CA ASP A 199 11.83 6.19 19.52
C ASP A 199 10.65 7.18 19.61
N ILE A 200 9.49 6.77 20.14
CA ILE A 200 8.34 7.67 20.38
C ILE A 200 8.66 8.73 21.42
N ALA A 201 9.29 8.37 22.53
CA ALA A 201 9.60 9.30 23.62
C ALA A 201 10.55 10.44 23.18
N GLN A 202 11.29 10.24 22.09
CA GLN A 202 12.19 11.24 21.51
C GLN A 202 11.48 12.22 20.56
N ILE A 203 10.30 11.87 20.01
CA ILE A 203 9.55 12.72 19.08
C ILE A 203 9.18 14.09 19.67
N PRO A 204 8.76 14.23 20.96
CA PRO A 204 8.46 15.52 21.55
C PRO A 204 9.69 16.36 21.93
N GLN A 205 10.91 15.79 21.85
CA GLN A 205 12.16 16.43 22.29
C GLN A 205 12.95 17.08 21.15
N GLY A 206 12.44 17.07 19.91
CA GLY A 206 12.98 17.78 18.75
C GLY A 206 11.90 18.59 18.04
#